data_AF-T0ZM32-F1
#
_entry.id   AF-T0ZM32-F1
#
_cell.length_a   1.000
_cell.length_b   1.000
_cell.length_c   1.000
_cell.angle_alpha   90.00
_cell.angle_beta   90.00
_cell.angle_gamma   90.00
#
_symmetry.space_group_name_H-M   'P 1'
#
loop_
_entity.id
_entity.type
_entity.pdbx_description
1 polymer ?
#
loop_
_entity_poly.entity_id
_entity_poly.type
_entity_poly.pdbx_seq_one_letter_code
_entity_poly.pdbx_strand_id
1 'polypeptide(L)'
;MDILLTPREAARRLGVTARTIQSWDRASRLRVVRTLGGRRRIPESEIHRLMGERELRAPVLYARVSSHGQKDDLERQKERLLRTHPGAELHTDIRSGLQFDRPGFLAVLQAV
;
A
#
# COMPACT_ATOMS: atom_id res chain seq x y z
N MET A 1 -8.00 12.92 0.87
CA MET A 1 -8.07 14.02 -0.12
C MET A 1 -6.68 14.16 -0.69
N ASP A 2 -6.49 13.88 -1.98
CA ASP A 2 -5.16 13.80 -2.59
C ASP A 2 -4.60 15.21 -2.86
N ILE A 3 -3.30 15.43 -2.60
CA ILE A 3 -2.66 16.73 -2.84
C ILE A 3 -2.45 16.90 -4.35
N LEU A 4 -2.89 18.03 -4.90
CA LEU A 4 -2.82 18.31 -6.33
C LEU A 4 -1.65 19.24 -6.66
N LEU A 5 -0.63 18.71 -7.33
CA LEU A 5 0.58 19.40 -7.69
C LEU A 5 0.48 20.07 -9.06
N THR A 6 1.15 21.21 -9.23
CA THR A 6 1.41 21.80 -10.54
C THR A 6 2.41 20.94 -11.34
N PRO A 7 2.47 21.07 -12.68
CA PRO A 7 3.48 20.37 -13.47
C PRO A 7 4.92 20.67 -13.07
N ARG A 8 5.19 21.87 -12.52
CA ARG A 8 6.52 22.26 -12.07
C ARG A 8 6.90 21.62 -10.73
N GLU A 9 5.95 21.46 -9.82
CA GLU A 9 6.14 20.76 -8.55
C GLU A 9 6.31 19.25 -8.78
N ALA A 10 5.44 18.66 -9.60
CA ALA A 10 5.54 17.26 -10.00
C ALA A 10 6.89 16.95 -10.66
N ALA A 11 7.32 17.79 -11.61
CA ALA A 11 8.61 17.67 -12.28
C ALA A 11 9.79 17.71 -11.29
N ARG A 12 9.73 18.63 -10.31
CA ARG A 12 10.77 18.75 -9.27
C ARG A 12 10.86 17.49 -8.42
N ARG A 13 9.74 16.90 -8.01
CA ARG A 13 9.72 15.66 -7.21
C ARG A 13 10.23 14.45 -7.98
N LEU A 14 9.87 14.35 -9.25
CA LEU A 14 10.25 13.23 -10.12
C LEU A 14 11.66 13.36 -10.74
N GLY A 15 12.37 14.47 -10.48
CA GLY A 15 13.69 14.72 -11.07
C GLY A 15 13.67 14.90 -12.59
N VAL A 16 12.55 15.34 -13.16
CA VAL A 16 12.37 15.55 -14.61
C VAL A 16 12.01 16.99 -14.94
N THR A 17 11.87 17.31 -16.22
CA THR A 17 11.43 18.64 -16.65
C THR A 17 9.90 18.74 -16.70
N ALA A 18 9.36 19.96 -16.59
CA ALA A 18 7.92 20.19 -16.80
C ALA A 18 7.45 19.79 -18.22
N ARG A 19 8.35 19.84 -19.22
CA ARG A 19 8.07 19.35 -20.58
C ARG A 19 7.88 17.83 -20.61
N THR A 20 8.66 17.10 -19.82
CA THR A 20 8.51 15.64 -19.63
C THR A 20 7.13 15.30 -19.06
N ILE A 21 6.69 16.00 -18.02
CA ILE A 21 5.35 15.85 -17.43
C ILE A 21 4.25 16.08 -18.47
N GLN A 22 4.35 17.14 -19.28
CA GLN A 22 3.38 17.40 -20.36
C GLN A 22 3.43 16.33 -21.45
N SER A 23 4.62 15.80 -21.77
CA SER A 23 4.78 14.72 -22.74
C SER A 23 4.07 13.45 -22.26
N TRP A 24 4.25 13.10 -20.98
CA TRP A 24 3.59 11.94 -20.38
C TRP A 24 2.06 12.10 -20.31
N ASP A 25 1.54 13.30 -20.02
CA ASP A 25 0.10 13.60 -20.13
C ASP A 25 -0.43 13.38 -21.55
N ARG A 26 0.26 13.91 -22.57
CA ARG A 26 -0.14 13.72 -23.98
C ARG A 26 -0.12 12.26 -24.42
N ALA A 27 0.82 11.47 -23.87
CA ALA A 27 0.96 10.05 -24.14
C ALA A 27 0.08 9.16 -23.23
N SER A 28 -0.78 9.75 -22.39
CA SER A 28 -1.62 9.02 -21.42
C SER A 28 -0.84 8.12 -20.45
N ARG A 29 0.42 8.48 -20.16
CA ARG A 29 1.31 7.76 -19.22
C ARG A 29 1.31 8.34 -17.80
N LEU A 30 0.59 9.44 -17.59
CA LEU A 30 0.52 10.20 -16.35
C LEU A 30 -0.95 10.51 -16.04
N ARG A 31 -1.40 10.22 -14.82
CA ARG A 31 -2.73 10.64 -14.34
C ARG A 31 -2.74 12.13 -14.05
N VAL A 32 -3.70 12.85 -14.63
CA VAL A 32 -3.82 14.30 -14.52
C VAL A 32 -5.28 14.68 -14.30
N VAL A 33 -5.52 15.53 -13.30
CA VAL A 33 -6.79 16.24 -13.09
C VAL A 33 -6.69 17.60 -13.80
N ARG A 34 -7.77 18.03 -14.45
CA ARG A 34 -7.85 19.36 -15.09
C ARG A 34 -8.77 20.26 -14.28
N THR A 35 -8.34 21.49 -14.02
CA THR A 35 -9.23 22.50 -13.46
C THR A 35 -10.24 22.97 -14.51
N LEU A 36 -11.28 23.71 -14.10
CA LEU A 36 -12.24 24.34 -15.03
C LEU A 36 -11.56 25.19 -16.12
N GLY A 37 -10.42 25.81 -15.81
CA GLY A 37 -9.59 26.56 -16.78
C GLY A 37 -8.59 25.70 -17.58
N GLY A 38 -8.75 24.38 -17.60
CA GLY A 38 -7.91 23.46 -18.38
C GLY A 38 -6.48 23.25 -17.87
N ARG A 39 -6.13 23.78 -16.69
CA ARG A 39 -4.78 23.65 -16.12
C ARG A 39 -4.58 22.25 -15.57
N ARG A 40 -3.41 21.66 -15.85
CA ARG A 40 -2.99 20.35 -15.35
C ARG A 40 -2.70 20.37 -13.85
N ARG A 41 -3.19 19.35 -13.16
CA ARG A 41 -2.90 19.03 -11.76
C ARG A 41 -2.55 17.56 -11.64
N ILE A 42 -1.40 17.26 -11.07
CA ILE A 42 -0.88 15.90 -10.92
C ILE A 42 -1.16 15.49 -9.46
N PRO A 43 -1.94 14.43 -9.22
CA PRO A 43 -2.15 13.91 -7.87
C PRO A 43 -0.83 13.46 -7.24
N GLU A 44 -0.64 13.67 -5.95
CA GLU A 44 0.57 13.25 -5.24
C GLU A 44 0.70 11.71 -5.24
N SER A 45 -0.42 10.98 -5.17
CA SER A 45 -0.45 9.53 -5.38
C SER A 45 0.13 9.08 -6.72
N GLU A 46 0.04 9.91 -7.76
CA GLU A 46 0.63 9.63 -9.06
C GLU A 46 2.16 9.81 -9.05
N ILE A 47 2.67 10.76 -8.27
CA ILE A 47 4.11 10.92 -8.06
C ILE A 47 4.68 9.68 -7.35
N HIS A 48 4.05 9.26 -6.24
CA HIS A 48 4.48 8.07 -5.51
C HIS A 48 4.45 6.82 -6.40
N ARG A 49 3.36 6.62 -7.18
CA ARG A 49 3.27 5.55 -8.18
C ARG A 49 4.45 5.55 -9.16
N LEU A 50 4.83 6.71 -9.67
CA LEU A 50 5.92 6.86 -10.64
C LEU A 50 7.31 6.74 -10.02
N MET A 51 7.46 7.10 -8.75
CA MET A 51 8.70 6.87 -7.98
C MET A 51 8.89 5.41 -7.59
N GLY A 52 7.91 4.54 -7.85
CA GLY A 52 7.94 3.16 -7.38
C GLY A 52 7.79 3.06 -5.88
N GLU A 53 7.40 4.14 -5.21
CA GLU A 53 6.89 4.12 -3.86
C GLU A 53 5.57 3.35 -3.93
N ARG A 54 5.64 2.04 -3.69
CA ARG A 54 4.47 1.29 -3.24
C ARG A 54 3.89 2.15 -2.12
N GLU A 55 2.59 2.48 -2.19
CA GLU A 55 1.87 3.07 -1.05
C GLU A 55 2.42 2.42 0.21
N LEU A 56 2.78 3.22 1.23
CA LEU A 56 3.26 2.70 2.50
C LEU A 56 2.20 1.75 3.04
N ARG A 57 2.27 0.48 2.64
CA ARG A 57 1.35 -0.55 3.08
C ARG A 57 1.77 -0.83 4.50
N ALA A 58 0.78 -0.82 5.39
CA ALA A 58 0.97 -1.31 6.73
C ALA A 58 1.70 -2.67 6.64
N PRO A 59 2.76 -2.90 7.44
CA PRO A 59 3.38 -4.20 7.51
C PRO A 59 2.31 -5.25 7.79
N VAL A 60 2.37 -6.39 7.11
CA VAL A 60 1.42 -7.48 7.32
C VAL A 60 2.05 -8.49 8.29
N LEU A 61 1.35 -8.78 9.38
CA LEU A 61 1.71 -9.77 10.38
C LEU A 61 0.79 -10.98 10.25
N TYR A 62 1.36 -12.17 10.47
CA TYR A 62 0.61 -13.41 10.43
C TYR A 62 0.98 -14.31 11.60
N ALA A 63 -0.01 -14.80 12.34
CA ALA A 63 0.17 -15.77 13.41
C ALA A 63 -0.78 -16.96 13.27
N ARG A 64 -0.33 -18.17 13.61
CA ARG A 64 -1.14 -19.38 13.48
C ARG A 64 -0.83 -20.38 14.59
N VAL A 65 -1.88 -21.06 15.06
CA VAL A 65 -1.75 -22.28 15.86
C VAL A 65 -2.45 -23.47 15.20
N SER A 66 -2.04 -24.69 15.55
CA SER A 66 -2.56 -25.92 14.91
C SER A 66 -3.96 -26.31 15.38
N SER A 67 -4.35 -25.95 16.60
CA SER A 67 -5.59 -26.41 17.22
C SER A 67 -6.20 -25.37 18.15
N HIS A 68 -7.49 -25.52 18.43
CA HIS A 68 -8.21 -24.63 19.34
C HIS A 68 -7.70 -24.68 20.79
N GLY A 69 -7.08 -25.78 21.21
CA GLY A 69 -6.45 -25.88 22.53
C GLY A 69 -5.24 -24.96 22.72
N GLN A 70 -4.72 -24.38 21.63
CA GLN A 70 -3.60 -23.43 21.64
C GLN A 70 -4.06 -21.98 21.50
N LYS A 71 -5.36 -21.70 21.65
CA LYS A 71 -5.92 -20.35 21.48
C LYS A 71 -5.26 -19.31 22.40
N ASP A 72 -4.99 -19.67 23.65
CA ASP A 72 -4.34 -18.76 24.59
C ASP A 72 -2.91 -18.41 24.15
N ASP A 73 -2.22 -19.34 23.49
CA ASP A 73 -0.92 -19.07 22.90
C ASP A 73 -1.01 -18.12 21.71
N LEU A 74 -2.03 -18.31 20.85
CA LEU A 74 -2.30 -17.39 19.75
C LEU A 74 -2.57 -15.97 20.26
N GLU A 75 -3.36 -15.79 21.33
CA GLU A 75 -3.63 -14.47 21.91
C GLU A 75 -2.36 -13.79 22.43
N ARG A 76 -1.48 -14.53 23.13
CA ARG A 76 -0.17 -13.99 23.54
C ARG A 76 0.71 -13.61 22.36
N GLN A 77 0.70 -14.39 21.28
CA GLN A 77 1.44 -14.08 20.06
C GLN A 77 0.91 -12.80 19.39
N LYS A 78 -0.41 -12.63 19.30
CA LYS A 78 -1.06 -11.42 18.75
C LYS A 78 -0.63 -10.16 19.51
N GLU A 79 -0.70 -10.20 20.84
CA GLU A 79 -0.30 -9.08 21.68
C GLU A 79 1.17 -8.69 21.49
N ARG A 80 2.07 -9.68 21.48
CA ARG A 80 3.50 -9.44 21.26
C ARG A 80 3.78 -8.82 19.88
N LEU A 81 3.10 -9.32 18.85
CA LEU A 81 3.25 -8.85 17.48
C LEU A 81 2.79 -7.40 17.32
N LEU A 82 1.60 -7.06 17.82
CA LEU A 82 1.07 -5.70 17.76
C LEU A 82 1.91 -4.70 18.56
N ARG A 83 2.45 -5.13 19.72
CA ARG A 83 3.31 -4.27 20.54
C ARG A 83 4.64 -3.94 19.87
N THR A 84 5.21 -4.88 19.11
CA THR A 84 6.52 -4.71 18.46
C THR A 84 6.43 -4.03 17.10
N HIS A 85 5.27 -4.09 16.44
CA HIS A 85 5.04 -3.55 15.10
C HIS A 85 3.76 -2.70 15.08
N PRO A 86 3.79 -1.49 15.67
CA PRO A 86 2.62 -0.61 15.69
C PRO A 86 2.22 -0.19 14.26
N GLY A 87 0.92 -0.15 13.99
CA GLY A 87 0.37 0.22 12.68
C GLY A 87 0.38 -0.89 11.62
N ALA A 88 0.77 -2.11 12.00
CA ALA A 88 0.71 -3.28 11.15
C ALA A 88 -0.70 -3.92 11.09
N GLU A 89 -1.04 -4.53 9.96
CA GLU A 89 -2.25 -5.34 9.80
C GLU A 89 -1.98 -6.78 10.25
N LEU A 90 -2.81 -7.33 11.14
CA LEU A 90 -2.61 -8.66 11.70
C LEU A 90 -3.68 -9.65 11.23
N HIS A 91 -3.24 -10.75 10.62
CA HIS A 91 -4.09 -11.90 10.30
C HIS A 91 -3.75 -13.12 11.17
N THR A 92 -4.76 -13.94 11.46
CA THR A 92 -4.58 -15.13 12.30
C THR A 92 -5.39 -16.32 11.82
N ASP A 93 -4.90 -17.54 12.09
CA ASP A 93 -5.66 -18.77 11.86
C ASP A 93 -5.46 -19.82 12.98
N ILE A 94 -6.49 -20.63 13.20
CA ILE A 94 -6.41 -21.86 14.01
C ILE A 94 -6.69 -23.04 13.08
N ARG A 95 -5.63 -23.61 12.50
CA ARG A 95 -5.73 -24.70 11.53
C ARG A 95 -4.37 -25.37 11.29
N SER A 96 -4.38 -26.58 10.74
CA SER A 96 -3.17 -27.27 10.27
C SER A 96 -2.39 -26.41 9.28
N GLY A 97 -1.06 -26.39 9.41
CA GLY A 97 -0.18 -25.70 8.45
C GLY A 97 -0.16 -26.35 7.06
N LEU A 98 -0.58 -27.61 6.96
CA LEU A 98 -0.69 -28.36 5.70
C LEU A 98 -1.95 -27.98 4.90
N GLN A 99 -2.91 -27.29 5.53
CA GLN A 99 -4.11 -26.79 4.86
C GLN A 99 -3.87 -25.35 4.41
N PHE A 100 -3.95 -25.08 3.11
CA PHE A 100 -3.67 -23.77 2.52
C PHE A 100 -4.93 -22.93 2.28
N ASP A 101 -6.11 -23.46 2.57
CA ASP A 101 -7.41 -22.79 2.49
C ASP A 101 -7.73 -21.89 3.71
N ARG A 102 -6.69 -21.57 4.49
CA ARG A 102 -6.76 -20.74 5.69
C ARG A 102 -7.11 -19.29 5.33
N PRO A 103 -8.22 -18.72 5.83
CA PRO A 103 -8.64 -17.37 5.48
C PRO A 103 -7.59 -16.30 5.77
N GLY A 104 -6.93 -16.36 6.93
CA GLY A 104 -5.88 -15.40 7.27
C GLY A 104 -4.66 -15.51 6.36
N PHE A 105 -4.23 -16.74 6.06
CA PHE A 105 -3.15 -16.99 5.11
C PHE A 105 -3.47 -16.48 3.69
N LEU A 106 -4.69 -16.73 3.20
CA LEU A 106 -5.13 -16.25 1.88
C LEU A 106 -5.16 -14.72 1.81
N ALA A 107 -5.59 -14.04 2.88
CA ALA A 107 -5.56 -12.58 2.96
C ALA A 107 -4.13 -12.03 2.87
N VAL A 108 -3.17 -12.66 3.58
CA VAL A 108 -1.75 -12.29 3.49
C VAL A 108 -1.21 -12.43 2.07
N LEU A 109 -1.54 -13.51 1.36
CA LEU A 109 -1.10 -13.70 -0.03
C LEU A 109 -1.66 -12.65 -0.99
N GLN A 110 -2.86 -12.12 -0.71
CA GLN A 110 -3.46 -11.03 -1.51
C GLN A 110 -2.85 -9.66 -1.20
N ALA A 111 -2.28 -9.48 0.00
CA ALA A 111 -1.74 -8.20 0.46
C ALA A 111 -0.31 -7.90 -0.03
N VAL A 112 0.44 -8.90 -0.50
CA VAL A 112 1.87 -8.82 -0.92
C VAL A 112 2.02 -8.58 -2.43
#